data_AF-A0A7S2NCW1-F1
#
_entry.id   AF-A0A7S2NCW1-F1
#
_cell.length_a   1.000
_cell.length_b   1.000
_cell.length_c   1.000
_cell.angle_alpha   90.00
_cell.angle_beta   90.00
_cell.angle_gamma   90.00
#
_symmetry.space_group_name_H-M   'P 1'
#
loop_
_entity.id
_entity.type
_entity.pdbx_description
1 polymer ?
#
loop_
_entity_poly.entity_id
_entity_poly.type
_entity_poly.pdbx_seq_one_letter_code
_entity_poly.pdbx_strand_id
1 'polypeptide(L)'
;PTHLILQAGVGSMAAACISYFAERAHVLDVPTPITIIVEPRNAACMHASALRRDGLAATVEGDLETMIAGLACGVPSDLAWPVIKKHATGGFCWITDELAFNGMRRLHAAGVESGECGGAAVGLLERLMVADCPLAAEVRRRTGLSATSRVMVINTEGATEPANHALQCSSAHVPPAKGDFGYAPPLVEAHLPIHSEAQLEVVCEAKVGKGREDEAATWVVVPHTPAVSPLLIGLLVLSTDYGMEAEIRQLLKPALVPSSFGELPQAVCSVARLPAAETIEPSTLAAISKDIVQVATSIFPYETKAKQQVDVLIFGCTSASLAIGEARVEQLLRQAKPTSQIVQVSSSVRTALGALGATRLAVLTPYVAAVNATVDTFLASVPGVRVVARGSFGCPGDHETNRVTPADIARAAVSLARRGKVYGGCDCIFISCTGLMAASVVQSLEAQLGIPVLTSNTATAWSVARALGVSCADECGRLASLAP
;
A
#
# COMPACT_ATOMS: atom_id res chain seq x y z
N PRO A 1 7.93 9.99 21.41
CA PRO A 1 8.06 9.17 22.64
C PRO A 1 9.46 8.56 22.69
N THR A 2 9.95 8.14 23.85
CA THR A 2 11.21 7.37 23.98
C THR A 2 10.98 5.88 23.74
N HIS A 3 9.79 5.38 24.11
CA HIS A 3 9.44 3.97 24.06
C HIS A 3 8.05 3.79 23.47
N LEU A 4 7.85 2.68 22.76
CA LEU A 4 6.55 2.18 22.33
C LEU A 4 6.33 0.81 22.97
N ILE A 5 5.15 0.58 23.53
CA ILE A 5 4.71 -0.77 23.91
C ILE A 5 3.49 -1.08 23.04
N LEU A 6 3.64 -2.04 22.14
CA LEU A 6 2.68 -2.29 21.07
C LEU A 6 2.14 -3.72 21.16
N GLN A 7 0.82 -3.83 21.18
CA GLN A 7 0.12 -5.10 21.13
C GLN A 7 0.31 -5.79 19.77
N ALA A 8 0.51 -7.11 19.77
CA ALA A 8 0.54 -7.91 18.56
C ALA A 8 -0.37 -9.15 18.69
N GLY A 9 -1.29 -9.30 17.75
CA GLY A 9 -1.83 -10.61 17.35
C GLY A 9 -1.03 -11.10 16.15
N VAL A 10 -1.62 -11.09 14.95
CA VAL A 10 -0.87 -11.31 13.69
C VAL A 10 0.21 -10.23 13.41
N GLY A 11 0.17 -9.08 14.10
CA GLY A 11 1.22 -8.06 14.07
C GLY A 11 0.99 -6.84 13.17
N SER A 12 -0.06 -6.80 12.35
CA SER A 12 -0.28 -5.72 11.36
C SER A 12 -0.29 -4.31 11.98
N MET A 13 -0.97 -4.13 13.12
CA MET A 13 -1.01 -2.84 13.82
C MET A 13 0.37 -2.44 14.37
N ALA A 14 1.06 -3.38 15.03
CA ALA A 14 2.40 -3.14 15.56
C ALA A 14 3.38 -2.76 14.43
N ALA A 15 3.36 -3.49 13.32
CA ALA A 15 4.20 -3.21 12.15
C ALA A 15 3.91 -1.82 11.56
N ALA A 16 2.63 -1.42 11.44
CA ALA A 16 2.25 -0.10 10.96
C ALA A 16 2.79 1.02 11.88
N CYS A 17 2.62 0.88 13.20
CA CYS A 17 3.10 1.85 14.19
C CYS A 17 4.64 1.95 14.17
N ILE A 18 5.32 0.81 14.14
CA ILE A 18 6.79 0.74 14.03
C ILE A 18 7.27 1.45 12.78
N SER A 19 6.65 1.16 11.63
CA SER A 19 7.05 1.74 10.35
C SER A 19 6.90 3.26 10.39
N TYR A 20 5.76 3.74 10.91
CA TYR A 20 5.51 5.16 11.10
C TYR A 20 6.57 5.83 11.97
N PHE A 21 6.85 5.28 13.17
CA PHE A 21 7.82 5.91 14.07
C PHE A 21 9.27 5.79 13.59
N ALA A 22 9.63 4.72 12.91
CA ALA A 22 10.95 4.56 12.31
C ALA A 22 11.16 5.58 11.17
N GLU A 23 10.17 5.74 10.30
CA GLU A 23 10.21 6.73 9.21
C GLU A 23 10.26 8.17 9.76
N ARG A 24 9.39 8.50 10.72
CA ARG A 24 9.39 9.83 11.35
C ARG A 24 10.70 10.14 12.06
N ALA A 25 11.27 9.18 12.78
CA ALA A 25 12.55 9.35 13.46
C ALA A 25 13.68 9.64 12.46
N HIS A 26 13.71 8.89 11.35
CA HIS A 26 14.67 9.12 10.27
C HIS A 26 14.51 10.50 9.63
N VAL A 27 13.28 10.91 9.30
CA VAL A 27 13.00 12.22 8.67
C VAL A 27 13.35 13.39 9.58
N LEU A 28 13.12 13.26 10.89
CA LEU A 28 13.39 14.31 11.86
C LEU A 28 14.82 14.28 12.40
N ASP A 29 15.65 13.33 11.96
CA ASP A 29 17.00 13.08 12.49
C ASP A 29 17.02 12.94 14.03
N VAL A 30 16.07 12.17 14.55
CA VAL A 30 15.97 11.86 15.98
C VAL A 30 16.06 10.35 16.21
N PRO A 31 16.44 9.90 17.42
CA PRO A 31 16.46 8.48 17.73
C PRO A 31 15.08 7.83 17.56
N THR A 32 15.05 6.66 16.91
CA THR A 32 13.83 5.85 16.83
C THR A 32 13.42 5.39 18.23
N PRO A 33 12.13 5.48 18.59
CA PRO A 33 11.65 4.96 19.86
C PRO A 33 11.94 3.46 20.02
N ILE A 34 12.34 3.07 21.23
CA ILE A 34 12.57 1.66 21.56
C ILE A 34 11.23 0.95 21.63
N THR A 35 11.06 -0.09 20.82
CA THR A 35 9.76 -0.76 20.69
C THR A 35 9.76 -2.12 21.36
N ILE A 36 8.83 -2.31 22.29
CA ILE A 36 8.54 -3.58 22.97
C ILE A 36 7.22 -4.12 22.43
N ILE A 37 7.22 -5.35 21.97
CA ILE A 37 5.99 -6.06 21.55
C ILE A 37 5.36 -6.74 22.76
N VAL A 38 4.03 -6.73 22.87
CA VAL A 38 3.28 -7.46 23.89
C VAL A 38 2.19 -8.34 23.27
N GLU A 39 2.11 -9.57 23.74
CA GLU A 39 1.13 -10.59 23.30
C GLU A 39 0.50 -11.30 24.51
N PRO A 40 -0.69 -11.92 24.38
CA PRO A 40 -1.18 -12.85 25.39
C PRO A 40 -0.32 -14.11 25.43
N ARG A 41 -0.07 -14.64 26.63
CA ARG A 41 0.74 -15.83 26.88
C ARG A 41 0.39 -17.00 25.95
N ASN A 42 -0.89 -17.29 25.80
CA ASN A 42 -1.36 -18.48 25.09
C ASN A 42 -1.24 -18.35 23.56
N ALA A 43 -1.09 -17.14 23.02
CA ALA A 43 -0.99 -16.90 21.58
C ALA A 43 0.26 -16.09 21.17
N ALA A 44 1.31 -16.09 22.00
CA ALA A 44 2.51 -15.26 21.86
C ALA A 44 3.46 -15.70 20.72
N CYS A 45 2.99 -15.56 19.48
CA CYS A 45 3.66 -16.04 18.29
C CYS A 45 4.88 -15.20 17.90
N MET A 46 4.88 -13.89 18.13
CA MET A 46 6.05 -13.02 17.89
C MET A 46 7.16 -13.30 18.89
N HIS A 47 6.82 -13.52 20.16
CA HIS A 47 7.75 -13.95 21.20
C HIS A 47 8.34 -15.33 20.87
N ALA A 48 7.51 -16.31 20.50
CA ALA A 48 7.98 -17.62 20.06
C ALA A 48 8.92 -17.52 18.85
N SER A 49 8.59 -16.66 17.88
CA SER A 49 9.43 -16.38 16.71
C SER A 49 10.80 -15.79 17.11
N ALA A 50 10.81 -14.84 18.03
CA ALA A 50 12.04 -14.22 18.52
C ALA A 50 12.94 -15.20 19.29
N LEU A 51 12.38 -16.14 20.05
CA LEU A 51 13.15 -17.17 20.76
C LEU A 51 13.93 -18.11 19.83
N ARG A 52 13.47 -18.30 18.58
CA ARG A 52 14.16 -19.18 17.62
C ARG A 52 15.52 -18.67 17.18
N ARG A 53 15.74 -17.35 17.22
CA ARG A 53 16.97 -16.67 16.76
C ARG A 53 17.34 -16.83 15.28
N ASP A 54 16.65 -17.67 14.53
CA ASP A 54 16.85 -17.91 13.09
C ASP A 54 16.18 -16.84 12.20
N GLY A 55 15.40 -15.93 12.80
CA GLY A 55 14.69 -14.87 12.10
C GLY A 55 13.45 -15.32 11.33
N LEU A 56 13.04 -16.59 11.50
CA LEU A 56 11.83 -17.17 10.93
C LEU A 56 10.64 -16.98 11.89
N ALA A 57 9.45 -16.84 11.32
CA ALA A 57 8.21 -16.80 12.08
C ALA A 57 7.91 -18.19 12.68
N ALA A 58 7.35 -18.21 13.88
CA ALA A 58 6.89 -19.38 14.59
C ALA A 58 5.37 -19.30 14.81
N THR A 59 4.69 -20.40 14.57
CA THR A 59 3.29 -20.58 14.95
C THR A 59 3.22 -21.15 16.36
N VAL A 60 2.33 -20.61 17.18
CA VAL A 60 1.90 -21.18 18.45
C VAL A 60 0.62 -21.96 18.20
N GLU A 61 0.68 -23.26 18.47
CA GLU A 61 -0.43 -24.21 18.29
C GLU A 61 -0.98 -24.64 19.65
N GLY A 62 -2.21 -25.16 19.67
CA GLY A 62 -2.87 -25.65 20.89
C GLY A 62 -4.03 -24.75 21.33
N ASP A 63 -4.25 -24.69 22.64
CA ASP A 63 -5.28 -23.86 23.25
C ASP A 63 -4.80 -22.40 23.35
N LEU A 64 -5.44 -21.53 22.57
CA LEU A 64 -5.12 -20.11 22.49
C LEU A 64 -6.08 -19.26 23.35
N GLU A 65 -6.90 -19.88 24.20
CA GLU A 65 -7.91 -19.18 25.01
C GLU A 65 -7.26 -18.09 25.89
N THR A 66 -7.78 -16.88 25.80
CA THR A 66 -7.33 -15.69 26.54
C THR A 66 -8.44 -14.64 26.48
N MET A 67 -8.59 -13.88 27.54
CA MET A 67 -9.49 -12.73 27.59
C MET A 67 -8.95 -11.55 26.76
N ILE A 68 -7.68 -11.56 26.36
CA ILE A 68 -7.08 -10.62 25.41
C ILE A 68 -7.39 -11.06 23.96
N ALA A 69 -8.66 -11.32 23.69
CA ALA A 69 -9.13 -12.08 22.53
C ALA A 69 -8.73 -11.46 21.17
N GLY A 70 -8.67 -10.13 21.08
CA GLY A 70 -8.26 -9.43 19.86
C GLY A 70 -6.81 -9.70 19.43
N LEU A 71 -5.99 -10.30 20.30
CA LEU A 71 -4.61 -10.68 20.04
C LEU A 71 -4.40 -12.21 19.95
N ALA A 72 -5.44 -13.02 20.12
CA ALA A 72 -5.39 -14.48 20.20
C ALA A 72 -5.22 -15.17 18.83
N CYS A 73 -4.17 -14.81 18.07
CA CYS A 73 -4.00 -15.29 16.69
C CYS A 73 -3.10 -16.51 16.55
N GLY A 74 -2.00 -16.60 17.29
CA GLY A 74 -1.05 -17.72 17.25
C GLY A 74 -0.17 -17.82 16.00
N VAL A 75 -0.44 -17.04 14.94
CA VAL A 75 0.35 -17.05 13.69
C VAL A 75 0.78 -15.62 13.32
N PRO A 76 2.08 -15.34 13.12
CA PRO A 76 2.54 -14.05 12.62
C PRO A 76 2.14 -13.83 11.16
N SER A 77 1.82 -12.58 10.79
CA SER A 77 1.62 -12.20 9.39
C SER A 77 2.95 -12.18 8.64
N ASP A 78 2.98 -12.78 7.44
CA ASP A 78 4.14 -12.75 6.52
C ASP A 78 4.54 -11.33 6.10
N LEU A 79 3.59 -10.38 6.14
CA LEU A 79 3.86 -8.96 5.85
C LEU A 79 4.35 -8.20 7.08
N ALA A 80 3.84 -8.52 8.27
CA ALA A 80 4.16 -7.79 9.50
C ALA A 80 5.49 -8.24 10.11
N TRP A 81 5.78 -9.54 10.10
CA TRP A 81 6.96 -10.10 10.75
C TRP A 81 8.29 -9.53 10.24
N PRO A 82 8.52 -9.34 8.92
CA PRO A 82 9.76 -8.75 8.42
C PRO A 82 10.05 -7.35 8.97
N VAL A 83 9.00 -6.57 9.24
CA VAL A 83 9.12 -5.22 9.85
C VAL A 83 9.40 -5.36 11.35
N ILE A 84 8.57 -6.11 12.05
CA ILE A 84 8.65 -6.27 13.51
C ILE A 84 10.00 -6.85 13.92
N LYS A 85 10.47 -7.91 13.26
CA LYS A 85 11.74 -8.57 13.61
C LYS A 85 12.95 -7.64 13.52
N LYS A 86 12.90 -6.66 12.62
CA LYS A 86 13.98 -5.70 12.37
C LYS A 86 13.94 -4.52 13.33
N HIS A 87 12.75 -4.11 13.77
CA HIS A 87 12.54 -2.82 14.42
C HIS A 87 11.94 -2.89 15.83
N ALA A 88 11.53 -4.05 16.32
CA ALA A 88 11.18 -4.29 17.73
C ALA A 88 12.45 -4.34 18.62
N THR A 89 13.18 -3.23 18.68
CA THR A 89 14.50 -3.11 19.32
C THR A 89 14.48 -3.28 20.84
N GLY A 90 13.32 -3.16 21.47
CA GLY A 90 13.13 -3.43 22.91
C GLY A 90 12.87 -4.91 23.23
N GLY A 91 12.52 -5.71 22.22
CA GLY A 91 12.23 -7.14 22.34
C GLY A 91 10.73 -7.45 22.40
N PHE A 92 10.44 -8.67 22.82
CA PHE A 92 9.13 -9.30 22.71
C PHE A 92 8.72 -9.82 24.07
N CYS A 93 7.52 -9.47 24.51
CA CYS A 93 6.95 -9.90 25.77
C CYS A 93 5.65 -10.64 25.54
N TRP A 94 5.35 -11.58 26.42
CA TRP A 94 3.99 -12.06 26.62
C TRP A 94 3.53 -11.77 28.04
N ILE A 95 2.23 -11.62 28.26
CA ILE A 95 1.62 -11.39 29.57
C ILE A 95 0.44 -12.34 29.81
N THR A 96 0.05 -12.54 31.07
CA THR A 96 -1.23 -13.17 31.42
C THR A 96 -2.38 -12.18 31.39
N ASP A 97 -3.61 -12.70 31.37
CA ASP A 97 -4.84 -11.90 31.37
C ASP A 97 -4.93 -11.02 32.62
N GLU A 98 -4.46 -11.49 33.78
CA GLU A 98 -4.47 -10.70 35.02
C GLU A 98 -3.63 -9.43 34.92
N LEU A 99 -2.52 -9.46 34.19
CA LEU A 99 -1.72 -8.26 33.93
C LEU A 99 -2.45 -7.31 32.99
N ALA A 100 -3.15 -7.81 31.97
CA ALA A 100 -3.98 -6.96 31.12
C ALA A 100 -5.12 -6.31 31.92
N PHE A 101 -5.76 -7.04 32.83
CA PHE A 101 -6.78 -6.50 33.74
C PHE A 101 -6.22 -5.42 34.69
N ASN A 102 -4.99 -5.58 35.17
CA ASN A 102 -4.31 -4.53 35.92
C ASN A 102 -4.16 -3.25 35.09
N GLY A 103 -3.78 -3.39 33.82
CA GLY A 103 -3.73 -2.27 32.87
C GLY A 103 -5.10 -1.60 32.65
N MET A 104 -6.17 -2.39 32.51
CA MET A 104 -7.55 -1.86 32.43
C MET A 104 -7.90 -1.05 33.67
N ARG A 105 -7.61 -1.57 34.87
CA ARG A 105 -7.86 -0.85 36.14
C ARG A 105 -7.10 0.47 36.22
N ARG A 106 -5.83 0.49 35.76
CA ARG A 106 -5.02 1.71 35.72
C ARG A 106 -5.60 2.75 34.75
N LEU A 107 -6.02 2.31 33.57
CA LEU A 107 -6.66 3.19 32.58
C LEU A 107 -8.00 3.71 33.09
N HIS A 108 -8.82 2.86 33.69
CA HIS A 108 -10.09 3.23 34.30
C HIS A 108 -9.92 4.27 35.41
N ALA A 109 -8.94 4.08 36.31
CA ALA A 109 -8.61 5.05 37.36
C ALA A 109 -8.14 6.40 36.79
N ALA A 110 -7.62 6.41 35.57
CA ALA A 110 -7.24 7.62 34.83
C ALA A 110 -8.39 8.20 33.97
N GLY A 111 -9.59 7.63 34.04
CA GLY A 111 -10.75 8.08 33.26
C GLY A 111 -10.77 7.61 31.80
N VAL A 112 -10.00 6.58 31.45
CA VAL A 112 -9.94 5.99 30.11
C VAL A 112 -10.66 4.65 30.12
N GLU A 113 -11.71 4.52 29.30
CA GLU A 113 -12.36 3.23 29.06
C GLU A 113 -11.49 2.36 28.15
N SER A 114 -11.19 1.13 28.58
CA SER A 114 -10.28 0.24 27.86
C SER A 114 -10.64 -1.23 28.09
N GLY A 115 -10.72 -1.99 27.01
CA GLY A 115 -10.83 -3.45 27.05
C GLY A 115 -9.49 -4.13 27.31
N GLU A 116 -9.49 -5.46 27.33
CA GLU A 116 -8.36 -6.31 27.69
C GLU A 116 -7.15 -6.09 26.77
N CYS A 117 -7.37 -5.93 25.46
CA CYS A 117 -6.28 -5.66 24.50
C CYS A 117 -5.67 -4.27 24.72
N GLY A 118 -6.50 -3.28 25.05
CA GLY A 118 -6.04 -1.93 25.41
C GLY A 118 -5.24 -1.91 26.72
N GLY A 119 -5.69 -2.68 27.71
CA GLY A 119 -5.04 -2.84 29.01
C GLY A 119 -3.68 -3.54 28.93
N ALA A 120 -3.47 -4.45 27.98
CA ALA A 120 -2.26 -5.28 27.88
C ALA A 120 -0.94 -4.47 27.93
N ALA A 121 -0.83 -3.39 27.14
CA ALA A 121 0.39 -2.58 27.08
C ALA A 121 0.67 -1.84 28.39
N VAL A 122 -0.37 -1.33 29.05
CA VAL A 122 -0.27 -0.64 30.36
C VAL A 122 0.06 -1.64 31.46
N GLY A 123 -0.57 -2.81 31.44
CA GLY A 123 -0.28 -3.91 32.36
C GLY A 123 1.18 -4.35 32.30
N LEU A 124 1.73 -4.50 31.09
CA LEU A 124 3.16 -4.77 30.91
C LEU A 124 4.02 -3.61 31.43
N LEU A 125 3.69 -2.36 31.09
CA LEU A 125 4.45 -1.19 31.56
C LEU A 125 4.52 -1.13 33.09
N GLU A 126 3.37 -1.27 33.74
CA GLU A 126 3.28 -1.33 35.20
C GLU A 126 4.13 -2.48 35.74
N ARG A 127 4.00 -3.67 35.16
CA ARG A 127 4.75 -4.85 35.58
C ARG A 127 6.27 -4.67 35.46
N LEU A 128 6.72 -3.96 34.42
CA LEU A 128 8.13 -3.65 34.21
C LEU A 128 8.66 -2.61 35.19
N MET A 129 7.80 -1.74 35.74
CA MET A 129 8.24 -0.59 36.53
C MET A 129 8.02 -0.74 38.03
N VAL A 130 7.01 -1.51 38.45
CA VAL A 130 6.63 -1.67 39.87
C VAL A 130 7.29 -2.90 40.50
N ALA A 131 7.61 -3.92 39.71
CA ALA A 131 8.04 -5.20 40.24
C ALA A 131 9.57 -5.31 40.39
N ASP A 132 9.97 -5.79 41.56
CA ASP A 132 11.33 -6.23 41.84
C ASP A 132 11.50 -7.70 41.44
N CYS A 133 11.58 -7.96 40.13
CA CYS A 133 11.99 -9.26 39.64
C CYS A 133 13.16 -9.16 38.64
N PRO A 134 14.08 -10.14 38.60
CA PRO A 134 15.25 -10.08 37.73
C PRO A 134 14.92 -9.91 36.24
N LEU A 135 13.81 -10.49 35.78
CA LEU A 135 13.40 -10.38 34.38
C LEU A 135 12.96 -8.95 34.03
N ALA A 136 12.20 -8.30 34.90
CA ALA A 136 11.79 -6.91 34.69
C ALA A 136 13.00 -5.96 34.74
N ALA A 137 13.93 -6.21 35.67
CA ALA A 137 15.19 -5.46 35.73
C ALA A 137 16.05 -5.63 34.46
N GLU A 138 16.08 -6.82 33.87
CA GLU A 138 16.77 -7.06 32.60
C GLU A 138 16.11 -6.28 31.44
N VAL A 139 14.79 -6.31 31.34
CA VAL A 139 14.07 -5.54 30.31
C VAL A 139 14.34 -4.05 30.47
N ARG A 140 14.22 -3.50 31.69
CA ARG A 140 14.55 -2.09 31.98
C ARG A 140 15.98 -1.75 31.58
N ARG A 141 16.96 -2.57 31.98
CA ARG A 141 18.37 -2.36 31.65
C ARG A 141 18.63 -2.36 30.14
N ARG A 142 18.05 -3.31 29.39
CA ARG A 142 18.23 -3.41 27.93
C ARG A 142 17.58 -2.27 27.18
N THR A 143 16.41 -1.84 27.64
CA THR A 143 15.61 -0.81 26.96
C THR A 143 15.96 0.60 27.44
N GLY A 144 16.63 0.76 28.58
CA GLY A 144 16.77 2.07 29.22
C GLY A 144 15.45 2.61 29.80
N LEU A 145 14.41 1.76 29.89
CA LEU A 145 13.12 2.14 30.47
C LEU A 145 13.29 2.54 31.93
N SER A 146 12.86 3.76 32.24
CA SER A 146 13.09 4.47 33.50
C SER A 146 12.00 5.52 33.72
N ALA A 147 11.95 6.17 34.90
CA ALA A 147 10.97 7.22 35.18
C ALA A 147 11.05 8.45 34.26
N THR A 148 12.19 8.71 33.61
CA THR A 148 12.31 9.81 32.63
C THR A 148 11.83 9.41 31.23
N SER A 149 11.39 8.16 31.06
CA SER A 149 10.92 7.64 29.78
C SER A 149 9.55 8.17 29.45
N ARG A 150 9.38 8.66 28.22
CA ARG A 150 8.07 8.97 27.65
C ARG A 150 7.59 7.74 26.88
N VAL A 151 6.68 6.97 27.47
CA VAL A 151 6.16 5.72 26.89
C VAL A 151 4.84 6.00 26.19
N MET A 152 4.71 5.55 24.94
CA MET A 152 3.45 5.58 24.23
C MET A 152 2.86 4.17 24.19
N VAL A 153 1.57 4.09 24.56
CA VAL A 153 0.73 2.90 24.47
C VAL A 153 -0.48 3.25 23.61
N ILE A 154 -1.09 2.24 22.98
CA ILE A 154 -2.28 2.42 22.15
C ILE A 154 -3.43 1.67 22.83
N ASN A 155 -4.48 2.40 23.20
CA ASN A 155 -5.73 1.77 23.61
C ASN A 155 -6.51 1.37 22.35
N THR A 156 -6.59 0.08 22.06
CA THR A 156 -7.13 -0.43 20.80
C THR A 156 -8.65 -0.59 20.80
N GLU A 157 -9.27 -0.59 21.98
CA GLU A 157 -10.68 -0.89 22.17
C GLU A 157 -11.23 -0.30 23.47
N GLY A 158 -12.53 -0.04 23.50
CA GLY A 158 -13.26 0.28 24.74
C GLY A 158 -13.71 -0.98 25.47
N ALA A 159 -14.75 -0.88 26.30
CA ALA A 159 -15.32 -2.04 27.00
C ALA A 159 -16.00 -3.02 26.02
N THR A 160 -15.28 -4.06 25.61
CA THR A 160 -15.71 -5.10 24.66
C THR A 160 -16.82 -5.98 25.23
N GLU A 161 -16.71 -6.36 26.51
CA GLU A 161 -17.74 -7.06 27.28
C GLU A 161 -18.08 -6.24 28.53
N PRO A 162 -19.18 -5.47 28.55
CA PRO A 162 -19.47 -4.54 29.64
C PRO A 162 -19.55 -5.18 31.04
N ALA A 163 -20.05 -6.41 31.13
CA ALA A 163 -20.14 -7.14 32.39
C ALA A 163 -18.76 -7.55 32.93
N ASN A 164 -17.91 -8.16 32.08
CA ASN A 164 -16.54 -8.48 32.45
C ASN A 164 -15.74 -7.21 32.74
N HIS A 165 -15.85 -6.18 31.90
CA HIS A 165 -15.20 -4.89 32.12
C HIS A 165 -15.56 -4.28 33.49
N ALA A 166 -16.84 -4.23 33.85
CA ALA A 166 -17.28 -3.74 35.16
C ALA A 166 -16.73 -4.59 36.31
N LEU A 167 -16.70 -5.92 36.15
CA LEU A 167 -16.12 -6.83 37.13
C LEU A 167 -14.61 -6.60 37.29
N GLN A 168 -13.86 -6.48 36.20
CA GLN A 168 -12.41 -6.30 36.25
C GLN A 168 -12.04 -4.93 36.83
N CYS A 169 -12.73 -3.86 36.43
CA CYS A 169 -12.47 -2.50 36.90
C CYS A 169 -12.84 -2.29 38.38
N SER A 170 -13.78 -3.09 38.92
CA SER A 170 -14.13 -3.07 40.35
C SER A 170 -13.34 -4.05 41.22
N SER A 171 -12.61 -4.99 40.60
CA SER A 171 -11.80 -5.97 41.29
C SER A 171 -10.49 -5.39 41.84
N ALA A 172 -9.97 -6.01 42.90
CA ALA A 172 -8.67 -5.63 43.47
C ALA A 172 -7.54 -5.84 42.46
N HIS A 173 -6.53 -4.96 42.53
CA HIS A 173 -5.33 -5.06 41.72
C HIS A 173 -4.57 -6.36 42.04
N VAL A 174 -4.19 -7.12 41.01
CA VAL A 174 -3.50 -8.40 41.19
C VAL A 174 -2.01 -8.12 41.41
N PRO A 175 -1.38 -8.62 42.50
CA PRO A 175 0.03 -8.37 42.75
C PRO A 175 0.93 -9.09 41.72
N PRO A 176 2.12 -8.54 41.40
CA PRO A 176 3.08 -9.21 40.54
C PRO A 176 3.41 -10.62 41.02
N ALA A 177 3.39 -11.58 40.10
CA ALA A 177 3.70 -12.98 40.38
C ALA A 177 4.91 -13.47 39.56
N LYS A 178 5.43 -14.65 39.89
CA LYS A 178 6.46 -15.28 39.08
C LYS A 178 5.79 -15.97 37.88
N GLY A 179 6.21 -15.61 36.66
CA GLY A 179 5.69 -16.22 35.43
C GLY A 179 4.36 -15.64 34.96
N ASP A 180 4.05 -14.41 35.36
CA ASP A 180 2.94 -13.59 34.86
C ASP A 180 3.29 -12.86 33.54
N PHE A 181 4.57 -12.74 33.22
CA PHE A 181 5.07 -12.31 31.92
C PHE A 181 6.36 -13.04 31.53
N GLY A 182 6.68 -13.02 30.24
CA GLY A 182 7.96 -13.50 29.70
C GLY A 182 8.57 -12.50 28.73
N TYR A 183 9.85 -12.71 28.43
CA TYR A 183 10.64 -11.81 27.59
C TYR A 183 11.61 -12.58 26.69
N ALA A 184 11.59 -12.24 25.41
CA ALA A 184 12.62 -12.59 24.44
C ALA A 184 13.29 -11.30 23.95
N PRO A 185 14.63 -11.18 24.02
CA PRO A 185 15.33 -9.99 23.56
C PRO A 185 15.26 -9.86 22.03
N PRO A 186 15.54 -8.67 21.48
CA PRO A 186 15.44 -8.42 20.04
C PRO A 186 16.36 -9.34 19.22
N LEU A 187 16.01 -9.51 17.94
CA LEU A 187 16.81 -10.26 16.96
C LEU A 187 17.96 -9.41 16.38
N VAL A 188 17.84 -8.08 16.45
CA VAL A 188 18.86 -7.12 16.06
C VAL A 188 19.25 -6.32 17.29
N GLU A 189 20.51 -6.37 17.72
CA GLU A 189 20.97 -5.58 18.87
C GLU A 189 21.11 -4.10 18.50
N ALA A 190 20.40 -3.23 19.23
CA ALA A 190 20.61 -1.78 19.19
C ALA A 190 21.63 -1.38 20.27
N HIS A 191 22.60 -0.53 19.93
CA HIS A 191 23.53 0.06 20.91
C HIS A 191 22.81 1.18 21.67
N LEU A 192 22.64 1.05 22.99
CA LEU A 192 21.93 2.03 23.83
C LEU A 192 22.69 2.35 25.13
N PRO A 193 22.71 3.63 25.58
CA PRO A 193 23.28 4.03 26.87
C PRO A 193 22.32 3.78 28.06
N ILE A 194 22.88 3.39 29.21
CA ILE A 194 22.16 2.93 30.42
C ILE A 194 21.99 4.09 31.42
N HIS A 195 20.79 4.28 31.99
CA HIS A 195 20.51 5.25 33.07
C HIS A 195 19.69 4.63 34.23
N SER A 196 19.84 5.19 35.44
CA SER A 196 19.46 4.61 36.75
C SER A 196 18.00 4.84 37.20
N GLU A 197 17.54 3.99 38.13
CA GLU A 197 16.15 3.82 38.61
C GLU A 197 15.63 4.89 39.58
N ALA A 198 14.37 5.30 39.41
CA ALA A 198 13.46 5.85 40.45
C ALA A 198 11.99 5.89 39.92
N GLN A 199 11.04 6.25 40.79
CA GLN A 199 9.60 5.95 40.76
C GLN A 199 8.76 6.53 39.60
N LEU A 200 7.73 5.77 39.21
CA LEU A 200 6.80 6.03 38.11
C LEU A 200 5.69 7.02 38.52
N GLU A 201 5.52 8.12 37.78
CA GLU A 201 4.37 9.01 37.88
C GLU A 201 3.58 8.94 36.57
N VAL A 202 2.33 8.48 36.63
CA VAL A 202 1.44 8.41 35.46
C VAL A 202 0.87 9.80 35.21
N VAL A 203 1.44 10.54 34.26
CA VAL A 203 0.88 11.82 33.80
C VAL A 203 -0.01 11.55 32.59
N CYS A 204 -1.32 11.46 32.82
CA CYS A 204 -2.33 11.52 31.76
C CYS A 204 -2.54 12.97 31.33
N GLU A 205 -2.07 13.34 30.13
CA GLU A 205 -2.59 14.53 29.45
C GLU A 205 -3.92 14.19 28.76
N ALA A 206 -4.98 14.09 29.57
CA ALA A 206 -6.34 14.27 29.08
C ALA A 206 -6.65 15.77 29.14
N LYS A 207 -6.60 16.48 28.01
CA LYS A 207 -7.29 17.78 27.93
C LYS A 207 -8.79 17.52 27.79
N VAL A 208 -9.44 17.28 28.92
CA VAL A 208 -10.85 17.65 29.12
C VAL A 208 -10.83 18.63 30.29
N GLY A 209 -11.02 19.91 29.97
CA GLY A 209 -10.96 20.98 30.95
C GLY A 209 -11.98 20.76 32.08
N LYS A 210 -11.54 20.94 33.32
CA LYS A 210 -12.46 21.05 34.47
C LYS A 210 -13.25 22.33 34.35
N GLY A 211 -14.58 22.22 34.20
CA GLY A 211 -15.47 23.37 34.34
C GLY A 211 -16.93 23.06 34.01
N ARG A 212 -17.71 22.84 35.08
CA ARG A 212 -19.18 22.98 35.20
C ARG A 212 -20.06 21.94 34.46
N GLU A 213 -21.00 21.43 35.23
CA GLU A 213 -22.22 20.76 34.78
C GLU A 213 -23.03 21.70 33.88
N ASP A 214 -23.75 21.10 32.93
CA ASP A 214 -24.53 21.70 31.83
C ASP A 214 -23.74 22.23 30.63
N GLU A 215 -23.34 21.35 29.70
CA GLU A 215 -23.23 21.70 28.27
C GLU A 215 -23.28 20.41 27.43
N ALA A 216 -24.34 20.25 26.63
CA ALA A 216 -24.41 19.23 25.59
C ALA A 216 -23.13 19.30 24.75
N ALA A 217 -22.46 18.16 24.51
CA ALA A 217 -21.19 18.07 23.79
C ALA A 217 -21.09 19.10 22.65
N THR A 218 -20.41 20.21 22.92
CA THR A 218 -20.29 21.33 21.99
C THR A 218 -19.23 20.93 20.98
N TRP A 219 -19.66 20.73 19.73
CA TRP A 219 -18.75 20.44 18.62
C TRP A 219 -17.72 21.56 18.49
N VAL A 220 -16.46 21.26 18.78
CA VAL A 220 -15.35 22.16 18.50
C VAL A 220 -15.00 22.02 17.02
N VAL A 221 -15.27 23.06 16.23
CA VAL A 221 -14.78 23.15 14.85
C VAL A 221 -13.28 23.37 14.90
N VAL A 222 -12.51 22.33 14.64
CA VAL A 222 -11.05 22.42 14.54
C VAL A 222 -10.72 23.18 13.24
N PRO A 223 -10.08 24.35 13.31
CA PRO A 223 -9.70 25.08 12.12
C PRO A 223 -8.66 24.27 11.33
N HIS A 224 -8.86 24.17 10.02
CA HIS A 224 -7.87 23.64 9.10
C HIS A 224 -7.64 24.68 8.00
N THR A 225 -6.41 24.76 7.50
CA THR A 225 -6.14 25.47 6.26
C THR A 225 -6.39 24.48 5.12
N PRO A 226 -7.27 24.79 4.15
CA PRO A 226 -7.47 23.93 3.00
C PRO A 226 -6.14 23.77 2.26
N ALA A 227 -5.65 22.53 2.15
CA ALA A 227 -4.52 22.22 1.27
C ALA A 227 -4.93 22.44 -0.19
N VAL A 228 -3.94 22.65 -1.08
CA VAL A 228 -4.18 22.62 -2.52
C VAL A 228 -4.76 21.26 -2.88
N SER A 229 -5.89 21.25 -3.59
CA SER A 229 -6.55 20.00 -3.94
C SER A 229 -5.69 19.17 -4.89
N PRO A 230 -5.58 17.84 -4.69
CA PRO A 230 -4.72 16.97 -5.48
C PRO A 230 -5.29 16.79 -6.88
N LEU A 231 -4.46 16.71 -7.93
CA LEU A 231 -4.93 16.47 -9.30
C LEU A 231 -5.76 15.18 -9.37
N LEU A 232 -6.86 15.21 -10.13
CA LEU A 232 -7.82 14.12 -10.21
C LEU A 232 -7.62 13.32 -11.51
N ILE A 233 -7.26 12.05 -11.39
CA ILE A 233 -7.10 11.11 -12.50
C ILE A 233 -8.27 10.13 -12.49
N GLY A 234 -9.04 10.09 -13.57
CA GLY A 234 -10.05 9.08 -13.83
C GLY A 234 -9.51 7.98 -14.73
N LEU A 235 -9.63 6.72 -14.34
CA LEU A 235 -9.22 5.57 -15.14
C LEU A 235 -10.42 4.67 -15.46
N LEU A 236 -10.82 4.60 -16.73
CA LEU A 236 -11.78 3.62 -17.21
C LEU A 236 -11.04 2.39 -17.73
N VAL A 237 -11.30 1.23 -17.14
CA VAL A 237 -10.74 -0.06 -17.58
C VAL A 237 -11.86 -1.07 -17.79
N LEU A 238 -11.58 -2.17 -18.49
CA LEU A 238 -12.53 -3.28 -18.58
C LEU A 238 -12.72 -3.94 -17.20
N SER A 239 -13.89 -4.51 -16.96
CA SER A 239 -14.19 -5.24 -15.71
C SER A 239 -13.22 -6.41 -15.47
N THR A 240 -12.66 -6.94 -16.55
CA THR A 240 -11.68 -8.03 -16.61
C THR A 240 -10.23 -7.56 -16.54
N ASP A 241 -9.93 -6.27 -16.77
CA ASP A 241 -8.56 -5.75 -16.77
C ASP A 241 -8.18 -5.27 -15.36
N TYR A 242 -7.34 -6.04 -14.69
CA TYR A 242 -6.70 -5.65 -13.42
C TYR A 242 -5.21 -5.31 -13.59
N GLY A 243 -4.62 -5.62 -14.75
CA GLY A 243 -3.22 -5.33 -15.05
C GLY A 243 -2.97 -3.83 -15.16
N MET A 244 -3.82 -3.12 -15.89
CA MET A 244 -3.65 -1.68 -16.08
C MET A 244 -3.83 -0.88 -14.79
N GLU A 245 -4.79 -1.26 -13.95
CA GLU A 245 -4.99 -0.60 -12.67
C GLU A 245 -3.73 -0.71 -11.80
N ALA A 246 -3.13 -1.90 -11.73
CA ALA A 246 -1.91 -2.12 -10.96
C ALA A 246 -0.72 -1.33 -11.55
N GLU A 247 -0.51 -1.40 -12.87
CA GLU A 247 0.63 -0.76 -13.50
C GLU A 247 0.53 0.76 -13.52
N ILE A 248 -0.64 1.36 -13.78
CA ILE A 248 -0.77 2.82 -13.73
C ILE A 248 -0.48 3.36 -12.33
N ARG A 249 -0.90 2.65 -11.26
CA ARG A 249 -0.55 3.04 -9.89
C ARG A 249 0.96 2.96 -9.63
N GLN A 250 1.63 1.94 -10.14
CA GLN A 250 3.08 1.82 -10.04
C GLN A 250 3.80 2.91 -10.84
N LEU A 251 3.41 3.10 -12.10
CA LEU A 251 4.06 4.00 -13.05
C LEU A 251 3.84 5.49 -12.74
N LEU A 252 2.76 5.83 -12.02
CA LEU A 252 2.48 7.19 -11.53
C LEU A 252 2.75 7.34 -10.02
N LYS A 253 3.42 6.37 -9.40
CA LYS A 253 3.76 6.39 -7.97
C LYS A 253 4.35 7.73 -7.49
N PRO A 254 5.26 8.41 -8.23
CA PRO A 254 5.80 9.70 -7.79
C PRO A 254 4.74 10.80 -7.57
N ALA A 255 3.61 10.75 -8.27
CA ALA A 255 2.51 11.71 -8.11
C ALA A 255 1.42 11.20 -7.15
N LEU A 256 1.19 9.88 -7.12
CA LEU A 256 0.11 9.25 -6.35
C LEU A 256 0.47 9.00 -4.88
N VAL A 257 1.76 8.99 -4.55
CA VAL A 257 2.26 8.77 -3.19
C VAL A 257 2.92 10.07 -2.70
N PRO A 258 2.49 10.65 -1.57
CA PRO A 258 3.12 11.83 -1.01
C PRO A 258 4.61 11.58 -0.74
N SER A 259 5.46 12.57 -1.04
CA SER A 259 6.89 12.52 -0.73
C SER A 259 7.16 12.62 0.77
N SER A 260 6.23 13.18 1.55
CA SER A 260 6.31 13.33 3.00
C SER A 260 5.01 12.93 3.69
N PHE A 261 5.12 12.29 4.86
CA PHE A 261 3.96 11.95 5.67
C PHE A 261 3.21 13.21 6.16
N GLY A 262 1.89 13.25 5.95
CA GLY A 262 1.01 14.34 6.38
C GLY A 262 0.66 15.31 5.25
N GLU A 263 1.27 15.14 4.07
CA GLU A 263 0.90 15.85 2.85
C GLU A 263 -0.16 15.05 2.07
N LEU A 264 -1.00 15.78 1.33
CA LEU A 264 -1.82 15.16 0.30
C LEU A 264 -0.93 14.73 -0.88
N PRO A 265 -1.27 13.66 -1.60
CA PRO A 265 -0.55 13.31 -2.81
C PRO A 265 -0.72 14.41 -3.86
N GLN A 266 0.21 14.51 -4.83
CA GLN A 266 0.06 15.48 -5.92
C GLN A 266 -1.14 15.16 -6.80
N ALA A 267 -1.45 13.86 -6.95
CA ALA A 267 -2.59 13.36 -7.69
C ALA A 267 -3.29 12.19 -6.97
N VAL A 268 -4.57 12.00 -7.26
CA VAL A 268 -5.36 10.84 -6.83
C VAL A 268 -5.98 10.17 -8.04
N CYS A 269 -6.02 8.84 -8.05
CA CYS A 269 -6.58 8.05 -9.15
C CYS A 269 -7.83 7.31 -8.70
N SER A 270 -8.93 7.50 -9.41
CA SER A 270 -10.18 6.76 -9.25
C SER A 270 -10.43 5.88 -10.47
N VAL A 271 -10.87 4.65 -10.25
CA VAL A 271 -11.04 3.63 -11.28
C VAL A 271 -12.52 3.30 -11.43
N ALA A 272 -13.02 3.26 -12.66
CA ALA A 272 -14.33 2.73 -12.98
C ALA A 272 -14.22 1.65 -14.05
N ARG A 273 -15.12 0.66 -13.97
CA ARG A 273 -15.04 -0.56 -14.77
C ARG A 273 -16.15 -0.63 -15.81
N LEU A 274 -15.76 -0.83 -17.06
CA LEU A 274 -16.65 -1.08 -18.19
C LEU A 274 -16.96 -2.58 -18.29
N PRO A 275 -18.24 -3.00 -18.38
CA PRO A 275 -18.57 -4.40 -18.58
C PRO A 275 -17.87 -4.97 -19.82
N ALA A 276 -17.16 -6.08 -19.65
CA ALA A 276 -16.55 -6.82 -20.76
C ALA A 276 -17.30 -8.11 -21.03
N ALA A 277 -17.43 -8.47 -22.31
CA ALA A 277 -17.93 -9.77 -22.71
C ALA A 277 -16.87 -10.87 -22.44
N GLU A 278 -17.33 -12.11 -22.30
CA GLU A 278 -16.45 -13.27 -22.10
C GLU A 278 -15.52 -13.52 -23.30
N THR A 279 -16.00 -13.22 -24.52
CA THR A 279 -15.22 -13.32 -25.76
C THR A 279 -14.73 -11.95 -26.22
N ILE A 280 -13.43 -11.89 -26.56
CA ILE A 280 -12.77 -10.66 -27.02
C ILE A 280 -12.72 -10.65 -28.55
N GLU A 281 -13.70 -10.00 -29.16
CA GLU A 281 -13.84 -9.83 -30.60
C GLU A 281 -14.08 -8.36 -30.95
N PRO A 282 -13.80 -7.90 -32.19
CA PRO A 282 -14.06 -6.52 -32.59
C PRO A 282 -15.51 -6.05 -32.34
N SER A 283 -16.49 -6.94 -32.53
CA SER A 283 -17.92 -6.65 -32.32
C SER A 283 -18.27 -6.46 -30.84
N THR A 284 -17.78 -7.34 -29.96
CA THR A 284 -18.02 -7.25 -28.51
C THR A 284 -17.30 -6.06 -27.91
N LEU A 285 -16.10 -5.74 -28.39
CA LEU A 285 -15.35 -4.54 -28.01
C LEU A 285 -16.07 -3.25 -28.44
N ALA A 286 -16.67 -3.22 -29.64
CA ALA A 286 -17.44 -2.06 -30.08
C ALA A 286 -18.70 -1.80 -29.23
N ALA A 287 -19.29 -2.86 -28.66
CA ALA A 287 -20.48 -2.76 -27.83
C ALA A 287 -20.26 -1.99 -26.51
N ILE A 288 -19.02 -1.95 -26.01
CA ILE A 288 -18.62 -1.20 -24.80
C ILE A 288 -18.96 0.29 -24.92
N SER A 289 -19.01 0.84 -26.13
CA SER A 289 -19.35 2.24 -26.39
C SER A 289 -20.68 2.70 -25.75
N LYS A 290 -21.61 1.78 -25.49
CA LYS A 290 -22.91 2.05 -24.85
C LYS A 290 -22.78 2.47 -23.39
N ASP A 291 -21.76 1.97 -22.70
CA ASP A 291 -21.59 2.15 -21.25
C ASP A 291 -20.60 3.27 -20.90
N ILE A 292 -19.80 3.74 -21.87
CA ILE A 292 -18.73 4.73 -21.65
C ILE A 292 -19.23 5.97 -20.92
N VAL A 293 -20.34 6.57 -21.37
CA VAL A 293 -20.84 7.83 -20.79
C VAL A 293 -21.27 7.62 -19.34
N GLN A 294 -22.03 6.55 -19.07
CA GLN A 294 -22.52 6.25 -17.72
C GLN A 294 -21.35 5.96 -16.76
N VAL A 295 -20.42 5.10 -17.18
CA VAL A 295 -19.28 4.70 -16.34
C VAL A 295 -18.34 5.88 -16.11
N ALA A 296 -18.03 6.68 -17.14
CA ALA A 296 -17.21 7.88 -16.98
C ALA A 296 -17.85 8.92 -16.05
N THR A 297 -19.19 9.05 -16.05
CA THR A 297 -19.91 9.96 -15.16
C THR A 297 -19.77 9.56 -13.68
N SER A 298 -19.62 8.26 -13.39
CA SER A 298 -19.46 7.74 -12.02
C SER A 298 -18.10 8.09 -11.40
N ILE A 299 -17.09 8.38 -12.22
CA ILE A 299 -15.77 8.80 -11.76
C ILE A 299 -15.89 10.22 -11.20
N PHE A 300 -15.63 10.39 -9.90
CA PHE A 300 -15.77 11.67 -9.18
C PHE A 300 -17.12 12.37 -9.47
N PRO A 301 -18.24 11.87 -8.90
CA PRO A 301 -19.60 12.23 -9.34
C PRO A 301 -20.08 13.64 -8.94
N TYR A 302 -19.32 14.40 -8.14
CA TYR A 302 -19.74 15.70 -7.59
C TYR A 302 -19.01 16.90 -8.21
N GLU A 303 -18.69 16.83 -9.49
CA GLU A 303 -18.09 17.96 -10.23
C GLU A 303 -19.09 19.11 -10.39
N THR A 304 -18.70 20.31 -9.95
CA THR A 304 -19.39 21.54 -10.30
C THR A 304 -18.33 22.60 -10.62
N LYS A 305 -18.67 23.72 -11.27
CA LYS A 305 -17.70 24.82 -11.47
C LYS A 305 -17.09 25.37 -10.16
N ALA A 306 -17.72 25.09 -9.01
CA ALA A 306 -17.26 25.47 -7.68
C ALA A 306 -16.55 24.32 -6.91
N LYS A 307 -16.51 23.10 -7.47
CA LYS A 307 -15.83 21.92 -6.92
C LYS A 307 -14.75 21.43 -7.90
N GLN A 308 -13.77 20.71 -7.40
CA GLN A 308 -12.68 20.18 -8.21
C GLN A 308 -13.18 19.31 -9.37
N GLN A 309 -12.55 19.44 -10.54
CA GLN A 309 -12.89 18.71 -11.77
C GLN A 309 -11.86 17.61 -12.02
N VAL A 310 -12.23 16.55 -12.75
CA VAL A 310 -11.25 15.56 -13.24
C VAL A 310 -10.29 16.21 -14.22
N ASP A 311 -9.00 16.21 -13.88
CA ASP A 311 -7.94 16.82 -14.69
C ASP A 311 -7.62 15.94 -15.92
N VAL A 312 -7.52 14.62 -15.73
CA VAL A 312 -7.25 13.65 -16.80
C VAL A 312 -8.22 12.48 -16.72
N LEU A 313 -8.82 12.12 -17.86
CA LEU A 313 -9.65 10.93 -18.01
C LEU A 313 -9.01 9.96 -19.00
N ILE A 314 -8.67 8.77 -18.50
CA ILE A 314 -7.99 7.71 -19.23
C ILE A 314 -9.02 6.69 -19.71
N PHE A 315 -8.98 6.33 -21.00
CA PHE A 315 -9.66 5.14 -21.51
C PHE A 315 -8.66 4.02 -21.76
N GLY A 316 -8.70 3.04 -20.87
CA GLY A 316 -7.71 1.99 -20.67
C GLY A 316 -7.99 0.71 -21.44
N CYS A 317 -8.25 0.80 -22.74
CA CYS A 317 -8.35 -0.39 -23.60
C CYS A 317 -7.91 -0.07 -25.03
N THR A 318 -6.78 -0.66 -25.46
CA THR A 318 -6.26 -0.42 -26.82
C THR A 318 -7.21 -1.01 -27.87
N SER A 319 -7.61 -2.28 -27.70
CA SER A 319 -8.44 -3.00 -28.68
C SER A 319 -9.84 -2.39 -28.80
N ALA A 320 -10.45 -1.92 -27.71
CA ALA A 320 -11.73 -1.22 -27.76
C ALA A 320 -11.62 0.17 -28.42
N SER A 321 -10.56 0.95 -28.15
CA SER A 321 -10.33 2.23 -28.85
C SER A 321 -10.23 2.03 -30.36
N LEU A 322 -9.56 0.96 -30.80
CA LEU A 322 -9.44 0.63 -32.22
C LEU A 322 -10.76 0.14 -32.83
N ALA A 323 -11.54 -0.65 -32.10
CA ALA A 323 -12.83 -1.17 -32.57
C ALA A 323 -13.94 -0.10 -32.63
N ILE A 324 -14.01 0.78 -31.62
CA ILE A 324 -15.01 1.86 -31.53
C ILE A 324 -14.61 3.07 -32.39
N GLY A 325 -13.29 3.31 -32.52
CA GLY A 325 -12.72 4.50 -33.13
C GLY A 325 -12.38 5.57 -32.08
N GLU A 326 -11.13 6.05 -32.13
CA GLU A 326 -10.56 6.98 -31.14
C GLU A 326 -11.38 8.28 -31.00
N ALA A 327 -11.82 8.87 -32.13
CA ALA A 327 -12.64 10.08 -32.12
C ALA A 327 -14.02 9.86 -31.47
N ARG A 328 -14.60 8.66 -31.65
CA ARG A 328 -15.89 8.32 -31.05
C ARG A 328 -15.77 8.11 -29.54
N VAL A 329 -14.71 7.42 -29.10
CA VAL A 329 -14.39 7.29 -27.67
C VAL A 329 -14.19 8.66 -27.03
N GLU A 330 -13.42 9.54 -27.67
CA GLU A 330 -13.19 10.90 -27.18
C GLU A 330 -14.51 11.68 -27.04
N GLN A 331 -15.38 11.62 -28.05
CA GLN A 331 -16.70 12.26 -27.99
C GLN A 331 -17.52 11.78 -26.79
N LEU A 332 -17.55 10.47 -26.53
CA LEU A 332 -18.30 9.87 -25.42
C LEU A 332 -17.72 10.27 -24.06
N LEU A 333 -16.40 10.29 -23.93
CA LEU A 333 -15.73 10.72 -22.70
C LEU A 333 -15.96 12.22 -22.43
N ARG A 334 -15.88 13.06 -23.46
CA ARG A 334 -16.20 14.50 -23.35
C ARG A 334 -17.67 14.76 -23.02
N GLN A 335 -18.58 13.89 -23.44
CA GLN A 335 -19.99 13.98 -23.03
C GLN A 335 -20.15 13.79 -21.51
N ALA A 336 -19.37 12.90 -20.91
CA ALA A 336 -19.40 12.66 -19.47
C ALA A 336 -18.59 13.69 -18.68
N LYS A 337 -17.41 14.06 -19.17
CA LYS A 337 -16.42 14.94 -18.52
C LYS A 337 -15.88 15.98 -19.51
N PRO A 338 -16.61 17.09 -19.76
CA PRO A 338 -16.30 18.02 -20.86
C PRO A 338 -14.95 18.76 -20.73
N THR A 339 -14.48 18.97 -19.51
CA THR A 339 -13.28 19.78 -19.22
C THR A 339 -12.01 18.95 -19.03
N SER A 340 -12.13 17.63 -18.86
CA SER A 340 -10.98 16.75 -18.65
C SER A 340 -10.12 16.63 -19.89
N GLN A 341 -8.81 16.53 -19.68
CA GLN A 341 -7.90 16.08 -20.73
C GLN A 341 -8.12 14.59 -20.96
N ILE A 342 -8.35 14.21 -22.23
CA ILE A 342 -8.62 12.82 -22.58
C ILE A 342 -7.31 12.12 -22.96
N VAL A 343 -7.00 11.02 -22.29
CA VAL A 343 -5.87 10.16 -22.61
C VAL A 343 -6.40 8.81 -23.07
N GLN A 344 -6.03 8.40 -24.28
CA GLN A 344 -6.32 7.07 -24.81
C GLN A 344 -5.02 6.30 -25.02
N VAL A 345 -5.08 4.98 -24.93
CA VAL A 345 -3.88 4.15 -25.08
C VAL A 345 -3.30 4.25 -26.49
N SER A 346 -4.15 4.22 -27.53
CA SER A 346 -3.71 4.30 -28.94
C SER A 346 -3.00 5.62 -29.26
N SER A 347 -3.56 6.76 -28.86
CA SER A 347 -2.91 8.06 -29.06
C SER A 347 -1.62 8.19 -28.24
N SER A 348 -1.61 7.67 -27.00
CA SER A 348 -0.42 7.64 -26.15
C SER A 348 0.72 6.84 -26.78
N VAL A 349 0.43 5.65 -27.33
CA VAL A 349 1.42 4.82 -28.03
C VAL A 349 1.96 5.58 -29.25
N ARG A 350 1.10 6.21 -30.05
CA ARG A 350 1.52 7.00 -31.22
C ARG A 350 2.48 8.12 -30.82
N THR A 351 2.15 8.88 -29.79
CA THR A 351 2.99 10.00 -29.31
C THR A 351 4.30 9.50 -28.70
N ALA A 352 4.27 8.41 -27.92
CA ALA A 352 5.45 7.84 -27.29
C ALA A 352 6.43 7.24 -28.34
N LEU A 353 5.91 6.57 -29.37
CA LEU A 353 6.74 6.08 -30.48
C LEU A 353 7.47 7.23 -31.20
N GLY A 354 6.76 8.34 -31.44
CA GLY A 354 7.36 9.55 -32.03
C GLY A 354 8.42 10.17 -31.13
N ALA A 355 8.17 10.28 -29.83
CA ALA A 355 9.12 10.82 -28.85
C ALA A 355 10.39 9.97 -28.73
N LEU A 356 10.25 8.64 -28.84
CA LEU A 356 11.38 7.70 -28.85
C LEU A 356 12.13 7.66 -30.19
N GLY A 357 11.62 8.33 -31.23
CA GLY A 357 12.18 8.25 -32.58
C GLY A 357 12.12 6.83 -33.19
N ALA A 358 11.16 6.01 -32.75
CA ALA A 358 11.07 4.62 -33.16
C ALA A 358 10.56 4.49 -34.60
N THR A 359 11.25 3.70 -35.43
CA THR A 359 10.90 3.52 -36.85
C THR A 359 10.72 2.06 -37.25
N ARG A 360 11.35 1.12 -36.53
CA ARG A 360 11.34 -0.31 -36.81
C ARG A 360 10.94 -1.11 -35.57
N LEU A 361 9.69 -1.54 -35.52
CA LEU A 361 9.11 -2.16 -34.33
C LEU A 361 9.16 -3.68 -34.37
N ALA A 362 9.54 -4.26 -33.25
CA ALA A 362 9.18 -5.62 -32.87
C ALA A 362 7.93 -5.57 -31.98
N VAL A 363 6.82 -6.16 -32.41
CA VAL A 363 5.53 -6.07 -31.72
C VAL A 363 5.19 -7.39 -31.04
N LEU A 364 4.98 -7.35 -29.73
CA LEU A 364 4.52 -8.47 -28.91
C LEU A 364 3.10 -8.19 -28.42
N THR A 365 2.19 -9.12 -28.64
CA THR A 365 0.78 -9.01 -28.19
C THR A 365 0.36 -10.28 -27.44
N PRO A 366 -0.78 -10.26 -26.72
CA PRO A 366 -1.38 -11.49 -26.23
C PRO A 366 -2.40 -12.07 -27.20
N TYR A 367 -2.85 -11.32 -28.21
CA TYR A 367 -4.12 -11.60 -28.85
C TYR A 367 -4.10 -12.72 -29.89
N VAL A 368 -5.27 -13.29 -30.15
CA VAL A 368 -5.55 -14.11 -31.34
C VAL A 368 -5.41 -13.32 -32.64
N ALA A 369 -5.30 -14.04 -33.76
CA ALA A 369 -5.04 -13.46 -35.08
C ALA A 369 -6.03 -12.36 -35.49
N ALA A 370 -7.33 -12.55 -35.21
CA ALA A 370 -8.38 -11.59 -35.56
C ALA A 370 -8.17 -10.21 -34.91
N VAL A 371 -7.75 -10.18 -33.64
CA VAL A 371 -7.46 -8.94 -32.92
C VAL A 371 -6.10 -8.38 -33.32
N ASN A 372 -5.10 -9.22 -33.62
CA ASN A 372 -3.81 -8.73 -34.12
C ASN A 372 -3.94 -7.96 -35.45
N ALA A 373 -4.91 -8.31 -36.29
CA ALA A 373 -5.18 -7.57 -37.52
C ALA A 373 -5.57 -6.09 -37.27
N THR A 374 -6.25 -5.80 -36.17
CA THR A 374 -6.61 -4.41 -35.81
C THR A 374 -5.39 -3.64 -35.29
N VAL A 375 -4.53 -4.30 -34.51
CA VAL A 375 -3.23 -3.73 -34.06
C VAL A 375 -2.32 -3.43 -35.25
N ASP A 376 -2.26 -4.33 -36.24
CA ASP A 376 -1.48 -4.11 -37.47
C ASP A 376 -1.98 -2.91 -38.27
N THR A 377 -3.31 -2.79 -38.41
CA THR A 377 -3.93 -1.64 -39.08
C THR A 377 -3.61 -0.34 -38.35
N PHE A 378 -3.66 -0.33 -37.02
CA PHE A 378 -3.28 0.81 -36.21
C PHE A 378 -1.82 1.20 -36.39
N LEU A 379 -0.89 0.25 -36.27
CA LEU A 379 0.54 0.53 -36.39
C LEU A 379 0.93 0.97 -37.80
N ALA A 380 0.27 0.46 -38.84
CA ALA A 380 0.43 0.93 -40.21
C ALA A 380 -0.05 2.39 -40.40
N SER A 381 -0.97 2.86 -39.55
CA SER A 381 -1.40 4.27 -39.55
C SER A 381 -0.41 5.23 -38.87
N VAL A 382 0.62 4.71 -38.19
CA VAL A 382 1.61 5.54 -37.48
C VAL A 382 2.69 5.98 -38.48
N PRO A 383 2.83 7.30 -38.76
CA PRO A 383 3.80 7.78 -39.75
C PRO A 383 5.23 7.38 -39.39
N GLY A 384 5.99 6.90 -40.38
CA GLY A 384 7.41 6.56 -40.22
C GLY A 384 7.69 5.26 -39.47
N VAL A 385 6.65 4.53 -39.04
CA VAL A 385 6.78 3.26 -38.30
C VAL A 385 6.57 2.07 -39.23
N ARG A 386 7.47 1.08 -39.15
CA ARG A 386 7.37 -0.21 -39.82
C ARG A 386 7.49 -1.35 -38.81
N VAL A 387 6.56 -2.29 -38.82
CA VAL A 387 6.66 -3.52 -38.03
C VAL A 387 7.58 -4.52 -38.74
N VAL A 388 8.70 -4.86 -38.12
CA VAL A 388 9.72 -5.79 -38.65
C VAL A 388 9.64 -7.20 -38.07
N ALA A 389 8.99 -7.36 -36.91
CA ALA A 389 8.76 -8.65 -36.29
C ALA A 389 7.47 -8.64 -35.47
N ARG A 390 6.76 -9.78 -35.45
CA ARG A 390 5.54 -10.00 -34.66
C ARG A 390 5.67 -11.24 -33.80
N GLY A 391 5.19 -11.14 -32.56
CA GLY A 391 5.01 -12.27 -31.65
C GLY A 391 3.66 -12.15 -30.96
N SER A 392 3.02 -13.28 -30.66
CA SER A 392 1.81 -13.30 -29.85
C SER A 392 1.80 -14.50 -28.90
N PHE A 393 1.20 -14.32 -27.71
CA PHE A 393 0.86 -15.43 -26.81
C PHE A 393 -0.40 -16.20 -27.23
N GLY A 394 -1.24 -15.62 -28.11
CA GLY A 394 -2.44 -16.29 -28.64
C GLY A 394 -3.53 -16.55 -27.60
N CYS A 395 -3.58 -15.74 -26.54
CA CYS A 395 -4.59 -15.77 -25.49
C CYS A 395 -5.99 -15.52 -26.08
N PRO A 396 -6.98 -16.39 -25.80
CA PRO A 396 -8.34 -16.26 -26.32
C PRO A 396 -9.15 -15.16 -25.63
N GLY A 397 -8.77 -14.76 -24.40
CA GLY A 397 -9.43 -13.70 -23.66
C GLY A 397 -8.54 -13.03 -22.61
N ASP A 398 -9.16 -12.14 -21.83
CA ASP A 398 -8.47 -11.33 -20.83
C ASP A 398 -7.98 -12.17 -19.64
N HIS A 399 -8.70 -13.25 -19.28
CA HIS A 399 -8.30 -14.12 -18.17
C HIS A 399 -6.93 -14.76 -18.42
N GLU A 400 -6.68 -15.28 -19.62
CA GLU A 400 -5.37 -15.83 -19.99
C GLU A 400 -4.34 -14.73 -20.16
N THR A 401 -4.74 -13.60 -20.76
CA THR A 401 -3.85 -12.46 -21.01
C THR A 401 -3.24 -11.94 -19.70
N ASN A 402 -4.06 -11.72 -18.68
CA ASN A 402 -3.59 -11.18 -17.39
C ASN A 402 -2.71 -12.17 -16.59
N ARG A 403 -2.65 -13.44 -16.98
CA ARG A 403 -1.84 -14.48 -16.34
C ARG A 403 -0.51 -14.71 -17.03
N VAL A 404 -0.26 -14.06 -18.16
CA VAL A 404 1.06 -14.07 -18.81
C VAL A 404 2.07 -13.40 -17.87
N THR A 405 3.09 -14.15 -17.46
CA THR A 405 4.03 -13.65 -16.45
C THR A 405 4.99 -12.60 -17.03
N PRO A 406 5.50 -11.65 -16.22
CA PRO A 406 6.56 -10.75 -16.66
C PRO A 406 7.79 -11.48 -17.21
N ALA A 407 8.10 -12.67 -16.66
CA ALA A 407 9.19 -13.50 -17.15
C ALA A 407 8.93 -14.09 -18.55
N ASP A 408 7.69 -14.49 -18.85
CA ASP A 408 7.29 -14.91 -20.20
C ASP A 408 7.35 -13.75 -21.19
N ILE A 409 6.87 -12.57 -20.78
CA ILE A 409 6.94 -11.33 -21.56
C ILE A 409 8.41 -11.02 -21.91
N ALA A 410 9.30 -11.05 -20.92
CA ALA A 410 10.72 -10.79 -21.13
C ALA A 410 11.37 -11.82 -22.09
N ARG A 411 11.12 -13.11 -21.90
CA ARG A 411 11.61 -14.16 -22.80
C ARG A 411 11.11 -13.96 -24.23
N ALA A 412 9.82 -13.66 -24.40
CA ALA A 412 9.22 -13.43 -25.71
C ALA A 412 9.81 -12.18 -26.38
N ALA A 413 9.98 -11.08 -25.64
CA ALA A 413 10.58 -9.84 -26.14
C ALA A 413 12.03 -10.06 -26.63
N VAL A 414 12.86 -10.76 -25.86
CA VAL A 414 14.24 -11.11 -26.26
C VAL A 414 14.25 -12.00 -27.51
N SER A 415 13.39 -13.02 -27.55
CA SER A 415 13.25 -13.90 -28.72
C SER A 415 12.84 -13.11 -29.97
N LEU A 416 11.91 -12.17 -29.82
CA LEU A 416 11.41 -11.34 -30.90
C LEU A 416 12.47 -10.35 -31.41
N ALA A 417 13.23 -9.73 -30.51
CA ALA A 417 14.36 -8.86 -30.87
C ALA A 417 15.42 -9.62 -31.70
N ARG A 418 15.72 -10.88 -31.32
CA ARG A 418 16.64 -11.75 -32.08
C ARG A 418 16.10 -12.07 -33.48
N ARG A 419 14.81 -12.39 -33.61
CA ARG A 419 14.17 -12.59 -34.92
C ARG A 419 14.19 -11.31 -35.76
N GLY A 420 13.98 -10.15 -35.15
CA GLY A 420 14.07 -8.85 -35.82
C GLY A 420 15.42 -8.60 -36.50
N LYS A 421 16.53 -9.14 -35.97
CA LYS A 421 17.86 -9.03 -36.60
C LYS A 421 17.91 -9.65 -38.00
N VAL A 422 17.10 -10.67 -38.27
CA VAL A 422 16.99 -11.30 -39.62
C VAL A 422 16.39 -10.32 -40.64
N TYR A 423 15.58 -9.36 -40.19
CA TYR A 423 14.89 -8.37 -41.02
C TYR A 423 15.51 -6.97 -40.95
N GLY A 424 16.81 -6.90 -40.65
CA GLY A 424 17.55 -5.63 -40.54
C GLY A 424 17.47 -4.96 -39.17
N GLY A 425 16.97 -5.66 -38.14
CA GLY A 425 16.87 -5.19 -36.76
C GLY A 425 15.61 -4.37 -36.47
N CYS A 426 15.23 -4.33 -35.19
CA CYS A 426 14.29 -3.35 -34.65
C CYS A 426 15.03 -2.28 -33.83
N ASP A 427 14.47 -1.08 -33.76
CA ASP A 427 14.96 0.00 -32.90
C ASP A 427 14.04 0.27 -31.70
N CYS A 428 12.91 -0.42 -31.61
CA CYS A 428 12.03 -0.41 -30.44
C CYS A 428 11.23 -1.72 -30.36
N ILE A 429 10.94 -2.17 -29.14
CA ILE A 429 9.97 -3.23 -28.88
C ILE A 429 8.70 -2.61 -28.35
N PHE A 430 7.57 -2.95 -28.97
CA PHE A 430 6.25 -2.55 -28.48
C PHE A 430 5.50 -3.76 -27.93
N ILE A 431 5.21 -3.76 -26.63
CA ILE A 431 4.40 -4.76 -25.93
C ILE A 431 2.99 -4.20 -25.81
N SER A 432 2.09 -4.69 -26.66
CA SER A 432 0.73 -4.18 -26.81
C SER A 432 -0.27 -5.02 -26.02
N CYS A 433 -0.82 -4.44 -24.97
CA CYS A 433 -2.04 -4.79 -24.25
C CYS A 433 -1.97 -4.14 -22.85
N THR A 434 -3.10 -3.65 -22.35
CA THR A 434 -3.20 -3.06 -21.01
C THR A 434 -3.21 -4.11 -19.89
N GLY A 435 -3.59 -5.36 -20.21
CA GLY A 435 -3.54 -6.49 -19.28
C GLY A 435 -2.18 -7.21 -19.18
N LEU A 436 -1.24 -6.94 -20.10
CA LEU A 436 0.13 -7.49 -20.01
C LEU A 436 0.98 -6.65 -19.05
N MET A 437 1.16 -7.15 -17.82
CA MET A 437 1.94 -6.48 -16.78
C MET A 437 3.45 -6.56 -17.06
N ALA A 438 3.97 -5.62 -17.85
CA ALA A 438 5.34 -5.62 -18.37
C ALA A 438 6.27 -4.57 -17.74
N ALA A 439 5.78 -3.59 -16.97
CA ALA A 439 6.53 -2.48 -16.41
C ALA A 439 7.78 -2.94 -15.64
N SER A 440 7.64 -3.98 -14.81
CA SER A 440 8.75 -4.53 -14.01
C SER A 440 9.94 -5.06 -14.83
N VAL A 441 9.75 -5.39 -16.11
CA VAL A 441 10.81 -5.93 -16.97
C VAL A 441 11.30 -4.93 -18.02
N VAL A 442 10.66 -3.76 -18.17
CA VAL A 442 11.02 -2.75 -19.20
C VAL A 442 12.49 -2.34 -19.09
N GLN A 443 12.93 -1.85 -17.93
CA GLN A 443 14.31 -1.37 -17.76
C GLN A 443 15.35 -2.46 -17.99
N SER A 444 15.11 -3.67 -17.44
CA SER A 444 16.02 -4.79 -17.62
C SER A 444 16.12 -5.20 -19.10
N LEU A 445 15.02 -5.15 -19.84
CA LEU A 445 15.01 -5.45 -21.27
C LEU A 445 15.74 -4.37 -22.07
N GLU A 446 15.53 -3.09 -21.76
CA GLU A 446 16.24 -1.99 -22.41
C GLU A 446 17.75 -2.06 -22.18
N ALA A 447 18.16 -2.36 -20.96
CA ALA A 447 19.57 -2.56 -20.60
C ALA A 447 20.17 -3.76 -21.36
N GLN A 448 19.43 -4.86 -21.46
CA GLN A 448 19.88 -6.07 -22.14
C GLN A 448 19.95 -5.91 -23.67
N LEU A 449 18.98 -5.22 -24.26
CA LEU A 449 18.79 -5.18 -25.72
C LEU A 449 19.38 -3.92 -26.36
N GLY A 450 19.66 -2.88 -25.56
CA GLY A 450 20.22 -1.61 -26.03
C GLY A 450 19.23 -0.74 -26.80
N ILE A 451 17.97 -1.13 -26.90
CA ILE A 451 16.88 -0.43 -27.60
C ILE A 451 15.72 -0.17 -26.62
N PRO A 452 14.91 0.88 -26.82
CA PRO A 452 13.74 1.16 -26.00
C PRO A 452 12.71 0.04 -26.03
N VAL A 453 12.00 -0.12 -24.91
CA VAL A 453 10.86 -1.03 -24.74
C VAL A 453 9.65 -0.21 -24.32
N LEU A 454 8.69 -0.09 -25.23
CA LEU A 454 7.43 0.58 -25.01
C LEU A 454 6.34 -0.42 -24.67
N THR A 455 5.48 -0.10 -23.70
CA THR A 455 4.27 -0.87 -23.40
C THR A 455 3.06 0.05 -23.55
N SER A 456 1.86 -0.54 -23.71
CA SER A 456 0.61 0.22 -23.63
C SER A 456 0.52 1.07 -22.35
N ASN A 457 0.87 0.48 -21.20
CA ASN A 457 0.71 1.13 -19.90
C ASN A 457 1.78 2.21 -19.63
N THR A 458 3.04 1.99 -20.05
CA THR A 458 4.11 3.00 -19.94
C THR A 458 3.86 4.19 -20.87
N ALA A 459 3.36 3.95 -22.09
CA ALA A 459 2.94 5.02 -22.99
C ALA A 459 1.84 5.88 -22.36
N THR A 460 0.82 5.23 -21.79
CA THR A 460 -0.30 5.91 -21.12
C THR A 460 0.15 6.69 -19.89
N ALA A 461 0.93 6.08 -18.99
CA ALA A 461 1.44 6.75 -17.80
C ALA A 461 2.28 7.99 -18.17
N TRP A 462 3.14 7.87 -19.19
CA TRP A 462 3.92 9.01 -19.70
C TRP A 462 3.04 10.13 -20.27
N SER A 463 1.99 9.81 -21.03
CA SER A 463 1.04 10.82 -21.51
C SER A 463 0.30 11.53 -20.38
N VAL A 464 -0.11 10.79 -19.33
CA VAL A 464 -0.76 11.37 -18.14
C VAL A 464 0.20 12.29 -17.39
N ALA A 465 1.44 11.83 -17.17
CA ALA A 465 2.50 12.59 -16.53
C ALA A 465 2.73 13.94 -17.26
N ARG A 466 2.82 13.90 -18.59
CA ARG A 466 2.92 15.10 -19.44
C ARG A 466 1.72 16.02 -19.37
N ALA A 467 0.50 15.46 -19.37
CA ALA A 467 -0.74 16.23 -19.30
C ALA A 467 -0.89 16.99 -17.97
N LEU A 468 -0.34 16.43 -16.90
CA LEU A 468 -0.43 16.96 -15.54
C LEU A 468 0.82 17.75 -15.10
N GLY A 469 1.93 17.68 -15.84
CA GLY A 469 3.19 18.29 -15.43
C GLY A 469 3.83 17.62 -14.21
N VAL A 470 3.69 16.29 -14.11
CA VAL A 470 4.27 15.46 -13.04
C VAL A 470 5.23 14.42 -13.61
N SER A 471 6.08 13.83 -12.77
CA SER A 471 7.00 12.75 -13.16
C SER A 471 6.30 11.38 -13.19
N CYS A 472 6.72 10.50 -14.11
CA CYS A 472 6.44 9.07 -14.04
C CYS A 472 7.62 8.30 -13.42
N ALA A 473 7.38 7.05 -13.01
CA ALA A 473 8.37 6.19 -12.40
C ALA A 473 9.42 5.69 -13.42
N ASP A 474 10.59 5.29 -12.94
CA ASP A 474 11.69 4.85 -13.81
C ASP A 474 11.34 3.56 -14.59
N GLU A 475 10.35 2.77 -14.14
CA GLU A 475 9.80 1.61 -14.85
C GLU A 475 9.14 1.96 -16.20
N CYS A 476 8.95 3.26 -16.50
CA CYS A 476 8.67 3.72 -17.86
C CYS A 476 9.87 3.57 -18.82
N GLY A 477 11.05 3.15 -18.35
CA GLY A 477 12.24 2.96 -19.17
C GLY A 477 12.79 4.29 -19.71
N ARG A 478 13.41 4.27 -20.89
CA ARG A 478 13.92 5.48 -21.57
C ARG A 478 12.83 6.54 -21.75
N LEU A 479 11.56 6.13 -21.85
CA LEU A 479 10.44 7.07 -21.97
C LEU A 479 10.29 7.96 -20.73
N ALA A 480 10.66 7.49 -19.53
CA ALA A 480 10.60 8.27 -18.29
C ALA A 480 11.43 9.57 -18.38
N SER A 481 12.62 9.49 -18.98
CA SER A 481 13.53 10.63 -19.15
C SER A 481 13.04 11.70 -20.13
N LEU A 482 11.97 11.42 -20.87
CA LEU A 482 11.35 12.34 -21.82
C LEU A 482 10.10 13.01 -21.24
N ALA A 483 9.74 12.70 -19.99
CA ALA A 483 8.70 13.42 -19.25
C ALA A 483 9.25 14.78 -18.73
N PRO A 484 8.40 15.81 -18.60
CA PRO A 484 8.78 17.14 -18.12
C PRO A 484 9.25 17.17 -16.67
#